data_AF-A0A9W5X0D7-F1
#
_entry.id   AF-A0A9W5X0D7-F1
#
_cell.length_a   1.000
_cell.length_b   1.000
_cell.length_c   1.000
_cell.angle_alpha   90.00
_cell.angle_beta   90.00
_cell.angle_gamma   90.00
#
_symmetry.space_group_name_H-M   'P 1'
#
loop_
_entity.id
_entity.type
_entity.pdbx_description
1 polymer ?
#
loop_
_entity_poly.entity_id
_entity_poly.type
_entity_poly.pdbx_seq_one_letter_code
_entity_poly.pdbx_strand_id
1 'polypeptide(L)'
;MTGTQQTNARPTPPAGEGHQPPPAARAAGLVLAITAALAVVAMAFALPAVHSAPREVPIGAAGPQAASAQTVDMLERSGRDAFAVTFYPSRAALTRAIEDREVYGGITLPAAPGEPATLLIATGASPAVAGLLTQMGHQLGMHTGMPV
;
A
#
# COMPACT_ATOMS: atom_id res chain seq x y z
N MET A 1 13.78 -3.72 -94.60
CA MET A 1 13.57 -5.10 -94.09
C MET A 1 14.09 -5.16 -92.67
N THR A 2 13.19 -5.59 -91.80
CA THR A 2 13.23 -5.86 -90.36
C THR A 2 14.45 -6.69 -89.89
N GLY A 3 14.91 -6.50 -88.65
CA GLY A 3 15.87 -7.44 -88.05
C GLY A 3 16.45 -7.12 -86.66
N THR A 4 15.59 -6.90 -85.66
CA THR A 4 15.79 -7.21 -84.22
C THR A 4 17.12 -6.88 -83.53
N GLN A 5 17.18 -5.76 -82.81
CA GLN A 5 18.02 -5.65 -81.61
C GLN A 5 17.40 -6.51 -80.49
N GLN A 6 18.04 -7.63 -80.16
CA GLN A 6 17.78 -8.34 -78.91
C GLN A 6 18.35 -7.50 -77.76
N THR A 7 17.47 -6.76 -77.07
CA THR A 7 17.80 -6.20 -75.76
C THR A 7 17.83 -7.33 -74.75
N ASN A 8 19.01 -7.62 -74.24
CA ASN A 8 19.25 -8.58 -73.18
C ASN A 8 18.81 -7.93 -71.87
N ALA A 9 17.51 -7.96 -71.57
CA ALA A 9 16.97 -7.44 -70.32
C ALA A 9 17.37 -8.39 -69.18
N ARG A 10 18.44 -8.04 -68.45
CA ARG A 10 18.73 -8.66 -67.16
C ARG A 10 17.53 -8.41 -66.23
N PRO A 11 17.01 -9.41 -65.52
CA PRO A 11 16.08 -9.17 -64.43
C PRO A 11 16.79 -8.29 -63.40
N THR A 12 16.34 -7.04 -63.24
CA THR A 12 16.68 -6.24 -62.06
C THR A 12 16.11 -6.94 -60.84
N PRO A 13 16.92 -7.32 -59.85
CA PRO A 13 16.40 -7.79 -58.57
C PRO A 13 15.51 -6.69 -57.97
N PRO A 14 14.35 -7.00 -57.39
CA PRO A 14 13.56 -6.00 -56.69
C PRO A 14 14.43 -5.36 -55.59
N ALA A 15 14.53 -4.02 -55.65
CA ALA A 15 15.23 -3.23 -54.66
C ALA A 15 14.54 -3.41 -53.29
N GLY A 16 15.35 -3.78 -52.29
CA GLY A 16 15.04 -4.00 -50.88
C GLY A 16 13.63 -3.66 -50.42
N GLU A 17 12.81 -4.69 -50.26
CA GLU A 17 11.65 -4.63 -49.38
C GLU A 17 12.16 -4.35 -47.97
N GLY A 18 12.05 -3.09 -47.54
CA GLY A 18 12.36 -2.70 -46.16
C GLY A 18 11.59 -3.60 -45.22
N HIS A 19 12.33 -4.33 -44.37
CA HIS A 19 11.82 -5.29 -43.40
C HIS A 19 10.75 -4.61 -42.53
N GLN A 20 9.48 -4.68 -42.93
CA GLN A 20 8.38 -4.24 -42.09
C GLN A 20 8.26 -5.28 -40.98
N PRO A 21 8.45 -4.91 -39.70
CA PRO A 21 8.33 -5.87 -38.63
C PRO A 21 6.93 -6.49 -38.70
N PRO A 22 6.82 -7.83 -38.58
CA PRO A 22 5.55 -8.51 -38.75
C PRO A 22 4.51 -7.95 -37.79
N PRO A 23 3.21 -7.93 -38.16
CA PRO A 23 2.16 -7.33 -37.34
C PRO A 23 2.12 -7.91 -35.92
N ALA A 24 2.48 -9.18 -35.76
CA ALA A 24 2.63 -9.82 -34.46
C ALA A 24 3.78 -9.24 -33.61
N ALA A 25 4.92 -8.89 -34.22
CA ALA A 25 6.03 -8.24 -33.52
C ALA A 25 5.68 -6.79 -33.10
N ARG A 26 4.92 -6.07 -33.94
CA ARG A 26 4.38 -4.74 -33.57
C ARG A 26 3.39 -4.83 -32.42
N ALA A 27 2.46 -5.79 -32.46
CA ALA A 27 1.50 -6.03 -31.39
C ALA A 27 2.19 -6.43 -30.09
N ALA A 28 3.16 -7.34 -30.15
CA ALA A 28 3.96 -7.74 -28.99
C ALA A 28 4.73 -6.55 -28.39
N GLY A 29 5.33 -5.71 -29.24
CA GLY A 29 6.02 -4.49 -28.79
C GLY A 29 5.09 -3.50 -28.11
N LEU A 30 3.88 -3.30 -28.64
CA LEU A 30 2.87 -2.43 -28.04
C LEU A 30 2.40 -2.97 -26.68
N VAL A 31 2.11 -4.26 -26.59
CA VAL A 31 1.73 -4.91 -25.32
C VAL A 31 2.85 -4.76 -24.29
N LEU A 32 4.09 -5.05 -24.67
CA LEU A 32 5.24 -4.92 -23.77
C LEU A 32 5.42 -3.47 -23.28
N ALA A 33 5.25 -2.49 -24.18
CA ALA A 33 5.34 -1.07 -23.84
C ALA A 33 4.23 -0.63 -22.88
N ILE A 34 2.98 -1.07 -23.11
CA ILE A 34 1.86 -0.78 -22.21
C ILE A 34 2.07 -1.45 -20.85
N THR A 35 2.50 -2.72 -20.81
CA THR A 35 2.81 -3.44 -19.56
C THR A 35 3.93 -2.73 -18.79
N ALA A 36 5.00 -2.32 -19.46
CA ALA A 36 6.09 -1.57 -18.83
C ALA A 36 5.61 -0.21 -18.30
N ALA A 37 4.80 0.53 -19.06
CA ALA A 37 4.23 1.79 -18.62
C ALA A 37 3.33 1.61 -17.38
N LEU A 38 2.47 0.60 -17.37
CA LEU A 38 1.65 0.24 -16.21
C LEU A 38 2.52 -0.16 -15.01
N ALA A 39 3.59 -0.93 -15.22
CA ALA A 39 4.51 -1.30 -14.15
C ALA A 39 5.24 -0.08 -13.57
N VAL A 40 5.63 0.89 -14.40
CA VAL A 40 6.24 2.16 -13.95
C VAL A 40 5.24 2.98 -13.14
N VAL A 41 4.00 3.14 -13.61
CA VAL A 41 2.94 3.84 -12.85
C VAL A 41 2.67 3.12 -11.53
N ALA A 42 2.56 1.79 -11.54
CA ALA A 42 2.37 0.99 -10.34
C ALA A 42 3.54 1.15 -9.36
N MET A 43 4.80 1.12 -9.83
CA MET A 43 5.98 1.39 -8.99
C MET A 43 6.00 2.81 -8.46
N ALA A 44 5.59 3.80 -9.24
CA ALA A 44 5.52 5.20 -8.80
C ALA A 44 4.54 5.42 -7.64
N PHE A 45 3.51 4.58 -7.51
CA PHE A 45 2.59 4.58 -6.35
C PHE A 45 2.96 3.55 -5.28
N ALA A 46 3.57 2.43 -5.64
CA ALA A 46 4.02 1.41 -4.70
C ALA A 46 5.23 1.91 -3.87
N LEU A 47 6.19 2.60 -4.49
CA LEU A 47 7.40 3.08 -3.81
C LEU A 47 7.11 4.09 -2.68
N PRO A 48 6.25 5.11 -2.88
CA PRO A 48 5.80 5.98 -1.80
C PRO A 48 5.05 5.20 -0.72
N ALA A 49 4.22 4.21 -1.09
CA ALA A 49 3.47 3.43 -0.10
C ALA A 49 4.39 2.60 0.81
N VAL A 50 5.53 2.08 0.31
CA VAL A 50 6.51 1.35 1.14
C VAL A 50 7.55 2.23 1.82
N HIS A 51 7.92 3.39 1.25
CA HIS A 51 8.89 4.32 1.85
C HIS A 51 8.26 5.33 2.80
N SER A 52 6.94 5.51 2.74
CA SER A 52 6.19 6.28 3.73
C SER A 52 5.92 5.38 4.93
N ALA A 53 6.96 5.02 5.69
CA ALA A 53 6.75 4.55 7.03
C ALA A 53 5.92 5.62 7.77
N PRO A 54 4.80 5.27 8.43
CA PRO A 54 4.04 6.25 9.19
C PRO A 54 5.00 6.80 10.24
N ARG A 55 5.29 8.10 10.20
CA ARG A 55 6.12 8.77 11.21
C ARG A 55 5.17 9.56 12.11
N GLU A 56 5.26 9.33 13.41
CA GLU A 56 4.50 10.05 14.42
C GLU A 56 2.97 10.07 14.18
N VAL A 57 2.38 8.99 13.66
CA VAL A 57 0.94 8.97 13.43
C VAL A 57 0.21 9.08 14.77
N PRO A 58 -0.66 10.09 14.97
CA PRO A 58 -1.35 10.26 16.23
C PRO A 58 -2.39 9.15 16.39
N ILE A 59 -2.18 8.31 17.40
CA ILE A 59 -3.08 7.23 17.79
C ILE A 59 -3.45 7.37 19.27
N GLY A 60 -4.66 6.95 19.61
CA GLY A 60 -5.14 6.96 20.99
C GLY A 60 -5.14 5.58 21.64
N ALA A 61 -5.04 5.54 22.96
CA ALA A 61 -5.30 4.34 23.74
C ALA A 61 -6.23 4.69 24.91
N ALA A 62 -7.30 3.93 25.11
CA ALA A 62 -8.31 4.22 26.12
C ALA A 62 -8.51 3.06 27.10
N GLY A 63 -8.74 3.39 28.37
CA GLY A 63 -9.08 2.43 29.42
C GLY A 63 -8.03 2.36 30.55
N PRO A 64 -8.37 1.76 31.71
CA PRO A 64 -7.52 1.78 32.90
C PRO A 64 -6.16 1.10 32.69
N GLN A 65 -6.14 0.05 31.86
CA GLN A 65 -4.92 -0.71 31.53
C GLN A 65 -4.11 -0.06 30.40
N ALA A 66 -4.67 0.92 29.68
CA ALA A 66 -3.99 1.53 28.54
C ALA A 66 -2.73 2.27 28.97
N ALA A 67 -2.80 3.02 30.06
CA ALA A 67 -1.64 3.73 30.63
C ALA A 67 -0.74 2.81 31.48
N SER A 68 -0.91 1.48 31.41
CA SER A 68 -0.06 0.57 32.18
C SER A 68 1.36 0.54 31.63
N ALA A 69 2.35 0.37 32.53
CA ALA A 69 3.76 0.33 32.16
C ALA A 69 4.07 -0.76 31.12
N GLN A 70 3.38 -1.91 31.16
CA GLN A 70 3.55 -2.98 30.17
C GLN A 70 3.05 -2.58 28.78
N THR A 71 1.90 -1.90 28.69
CA THR A 71 1.37 -1.39 27.42
C THR A 71 2.28 -0.32 26.84
N VAL A 72 2.77 0.59 27.68
CA VAL A 72 3.76 1.61 27.29
C VAL A 72 5.03 0.95 26.76
N ASP A 73 5.62 0.02 27.51
CA ASP A 73 6.84 -0.70 27.12
C ASP A 73 6.68 -1.44 25.78
N MET A 74 5.53 -2.10 25.59
CA MET A 74 5.26 -2.84 24.36
C MET A 74 5.15 -1.89 23.17
N LEU A 75 4.52 -0.73 23.36
CA LEU A 75 4.31 0.28 22.32
C LEU A 75 5.62 1.00 21.97
N GLU A 76 6.47 1.26 22.96
CA GLU A 76 7.82 1.77 22.75
C GLU A 76 8.68 0.81 21.93
N ARG A 77 8.59 -0.50 22.19
CA ARG A 77 9.27 -1.54 21.41
C ARG A 77 8.68 -1.72 20.01
N SER A 78 7.38 -1.47 19.84
CA SER A 78 6.66 -1.69 18.58
C SER A 78 6.87 -0.56 17.56
N GLY A 79 7.30 0.63 18.00
CA GLY A 79 7.68 1.71 17.10
C GLY A 79 7.41 3.09 17.66
N ARG A 80 8.28 3.56 18.57
CA ARG A 80 8.28 4.94 19.09
C ARG A 80 8.30 6.01 18.01
N ASP A 81 8.97 5.74 16.88
CA ASP A 81 9.06 6.68 15.76
C ASP A 81 7.85 6.64 14.83
N ALA A 82 7.03 5.58 14.92
CA ALA A 82 5.92 5.37 14.00
C ALA A 82 4.59 5.95 14.48
N PHE A 83 4.41 6.02 15.80
CA PHE A 83 3.14 6.36 16.42
C PHE A 83 3.30 7.31 17.60
N ALA A 84 2.56 8.42 17.57
CA ALA A 84 2.44 9.33 18.71
C ALA A 84 1.20 8.94 19.52
N VAL A 85 1.40 8.38 20.71
CA VAL A 85 0.32 7.75 21.49
C VAL A 85 -0.20 8.69 22.55
N THR A 86 -1.52 8.91 22.56
CA THR A 86 -2.21 9.71 23.57
C THR A 86 -3.16 8.83 24.39
N PHE A 87 -3.08 8.91 25.72
CA PHE A 87 -3.95 8.15 26.61
C PHE A 87 -5.24 8.90 26.92
N TYR A 88 -6.37 8.21 26.75
CA TYR A 88 -7.70 8.74 27.02
C TYR A 88 -8.36 7.98 28.18
N PRO A 89 -9.13 8.67 29.03
CA PRO A 89 -9.73 8.07 30.22
C PRO A 89 -10.87 7.09 29.89
N SER A 90 -11.47 7.19 28.70
CA SER A 90 -12.61 6.35 28.31
C SER A 90 -12.70 6.17 26.79
N ARG A 91 -13.46 5.15 26.37
CA ARG A 91 -13.84 4.94 24.96
C ARG A 91 -14.52 6.17 24.36
N ALA A 92 -15.41 6.82 25.12
CA ALA A 92 -16.13 8.01 24.64
C ALA A 92 -15.18 9.19 24.39
N ALA A 93 -14.16 9.38 25.24
CA ALA A 93 -13.14 10.42 25.04
C ALA A 93 -12.28 10.13 23.79
N LEU A 94 -11.89 8.87 23.59
CA LEU A 94 -11.17 8.45 22.39
C LEU A 94 -12.01 8.61 21.12
N THR A 95 -13.29 8.23 21.16
CA THR A 95 -14.20 8.42 20.02
C THR A 95 -14.31 9.89 19.65
N ARG A 96 -14.45 10.79 20.63
CA ARG A 96 -14.45 12.23 20.38
C ARG A 96 -13.14 12.71 19.75
N ALA A 97 -12.00 12.29 20.27
CA ALA A 97 -10.70 12.65 19.69
C ALA A 97 -10.51 12.14 18.25
N ILE A 98 -11.11 10.99 17.90
CA ILE A 98 -11.17 10.47 16.53
C ILE A 98 -12.08 11.35 15.65
N GLU A 99 -13.25 11.74 16.15
CA GLU A 99 -14.20 12.62 15.46
C GLU A 99 -13.62 14.02 15.20
N ASP A 100 -12.92 14.57 16.21
CA ASP A 100 -12.24 15.86 16.16
C ASP A 100 -10.94 15.82 15.35
N ARG A 101 -10.56 14.64 14.83
CA ARG A 101 -9.34 14.37 14.06
C ARG A 101 -8.03 14.67 14.81
N GLU A 102 -8.07 14.65 16.14
CA GLU A 102 -6.87 14.73 16.97
C GLU A 102 -6.05 13.44 16.87
N VAL A 103 -6.71 12.30 16.66
CA VAL A 103 -6.09 11.00 16.42
C VAL A 103 -6.76 10.29 15.23
N TYR A 104 -5.99 9.51 14.46
CA TYR A 104 -6.52 8.75 13.32
C TYR A 104 -7.26 7.47 13.72
N GLY A 105 -7.08 7.03 14.95
CA GLY A 105 -7.62 5.79 15.48
C GLY A 105 -7.02 5.48 16.83
N GLY A 106 -7.41 4.38 17.42
CA GLY A 106 -6.91 3.95 18.71
C GLY A 106 -7.49 2.63 19.19
N ILE A 107 -6.95 2.14 20.29
CA ILE A 107 -7.38 0.89 20.91
C ILE A 107 -8.05 1.19 22.25
N THR A 108 -9.22 0.62 22.51
CA THR A 108 -9.81 0.59 23.86
C THR A 108 -9.46 -0.73 24.51
N LEU A 109 -8.73 -0.67 25.61
CA LEU A 109 -8.44 -1.82 26.45
C LEU A 109 -9.57 -2.03 27.45
N PRO A 110 -9.96 -3.29 27.70
CA PRO A 110 -11.05 -3.64 28.58
C PRO A 110 -10.76 -3.22 30.03
N ALA A 111 -11.81 -2.85 30.75
CA ALA A 111 -11.70 -2.49 32.17
C ALA A 111 -11.68 -3.73 33.08
N ALA A 112 -12.20 -4.86 32.60
CA ALA A 112 -12.26 -6.13 33.32
C ALA A 112 -11.62 -7.27 32.50
N PRO A 113 -10.98 -8.27 33.16
CA PRO A 113 -10.48 -9.45 32.47
C PRO A 113 -11.61 -10.21 31.75
N GLY A 114 -11.42 -10.52 30.46
CA GLY A 114 -12.36 -11.31 29.65
C GLY A 114 -13.23 -10.51 28.67
N GLU A 115 -13.15 -9.17 28.67
CA GLU A 115 -13.79 -8.34 27.65
C GLU A 115 -12.81 -8.07 26.49
N PRO A 116 -13.24 -8.09 25.22
CA PRO A 116 -12.33 -7.91 24.09
C PRO A 116 -11.80 -6.47 24.02
N ALA A 117 -10.52 -6.30 23.68
CA ALA A 117 -10.05 -4.97 23.29
C ALA A 117 -10.70 -4.59 21.96
N THR A 118 -11.04 -3.32 21.78
CA THR A 118 -11.71 -2.86 20.55
C THR A 118 -10.79 -1.91 19.80
N LEU A 119 -10.62 -2.15 18.51
CA LEU A 119 -9.91 -1.24 17.62
C LEU A 119 -10.90 -0.22 17.02
N LEU A 120 -10.58 1.06 17.16
CA LEU A 120 -11.31 2.16 16.53
C LEU A 120 -10.42 2.80 15.47
N ILE A 121 -10.93 2.91 14.25
CA ILE A 121 -10.20 3.53 13.13
C ILE A 121 -11.11 4.59 12.53
N ALA A 122 -10.58 5.80 12.31
CA ALA A 122 -11.30 6.82 11.57
C ALA A 122 -11.56 6.34 10.14
N THR A 123 -12.75 6.59 9.60
CA THR A 123 -13.08 6.26 8.21
C THR A 123 -12.22 7.03 7.18
N GLY A 124 -11.58 8.13 7.61
CA GLY A 124 -10.60 8.89 6.83
C GLY A 124 -9.14 8.55 7.12
N ALA A 125 -8.85 7.50 7.91
CA ALA A 125 -7.48 7.07 8.13
C ALA A 125 -6.85 6.50 6.86
N SER A 126 -5.55 6.72 6.67
CA SER A 126 -4.80 6.15 5.55
C SER A 126 -4.95 4.62 5.52
N PRO A 127 -5.16 3.99 4.35
CA PRO A 127 -5.23 2.53 4.21
C PRO A 127 -4.00 1.81 4.81
N ALA A 128 -2.83 2.46 4.75
CA ALA A 128 -1.61 1.94 5.36
C ALA A 128 -1.70 1.88 6.90
N VAL A 129 -2.29 2.89 7.53
CA VAL A 129 -2.50 2.94 8.99
C VAL A 129 -3.55 1.91 9.42
N ALA A 130 -4.63 1.78 8.65
CA ALA A 130 -5.66 0.77 8.91
C ALA A 130 -5.09 -0.66 8.85
N GLY A 131 -4.27 -0.97 7.84
CA GLY A 131 -3.58 -2.25 7.73
C GLY A 131 -2.64 -2.52 8.92
N LEU A 132 -1.86 -1.52 9.33
CA LEU A 132 -0.89 -1.66 10.42
C LEU A 132 -1.59 -1.84 11.79
N LEU A 133 -2.63 -1.06 12.07
CA LEU A 133 -3.45 -1.21 13.28
C LEU A 133 -4.16 -2.57 13.33
N THR A 134 -4.65 -3.06 12.19
CA THR A 134 -5.27 -4.41 12.09
C THR A 134 -4.24 -5.51 12.38
N GLN A 135 -3.03 -5.39 11.84
CA GLN A 135 -1.92 -6.32 12.12
C GLN A 135 -1.56 -6.32 13.62
N MET A 136 -1.46 -5.14 14.24
CA MET A 136 -1.20 -5.01 15.68
C MET A 136 -2.32 -5.60 16.53
N GLY A 137 -3.58 -5.37 16.15
CA GLY A 137 -4.72 -6.00 16.79
C GLY A 137 -4.58 -7.52 16.79
N HIS A 138 -4.35 -8.12 15.62
CA HIS A 138 -4.12 -9.57 15.52
C HIS A 138 -2.99 -10.07 16.44
N GLN A 139 -1.86 -9.36 16.50
CA GLN A 139 -0.76 -9.72 17.40
C GLN A 139 -1.16 -9.61 18.89
N LEU A 140 -1.85 -8.54 19.25
CA LEU A 140 -2.32 -8.31 20.62
C LEU A 140 -3.28 -9.44 21.04
N GLY A 141 -4.18 -9.85 20.16
CA GLY A 141 -5.12 -10.93 20.43
C GLY A 141 -4.46 -12.30 20.55
N MET A 142 -3.39 -12.57 19.79
CA MET A 142 -2.60 -13.80 19.95
C MET A 142 -1.84 -13.85 21.29
N HIS A 143 -1.34 -12.71 21.77
CA HIS A 143 -0.57 -12.65 23.02
C HIS A 143 -1.42 -12.57 24.29
N THR A 144 -2.62 -11.97 24.21
CA THR A 144 -3.51 -11.81 25.35
C THR A 144 -4.64 -12.85 25.40
N GLY A 145 -4.82 -13.64 24.33
CA GLY A 145 -5.92 -14.60 24.20
C GLY A 145 -7.30 -13.93 24.02
N MET A 146 -7.33 -12.61 23.82
CA MET A 146 -8.55 -11.82 23.67
C MET A 146 -8.77 -11.48 22.19
N PRO A 147 -9.94 -11.76 21.60
CA PRO A 147 -10.23 -11.29 20.25
C PRO A 147 -10.29 -9.75 20.23
N VAL A 148 -9.82 -9.15 19.15
CA VAL A 148 -9.85 -7.70 18.92
C VAL A 148 -10.39 -7.35 17.55
#